data_AF-A0A976E559-F1
#
_entry.id   AF-A0A976E559-F1
#
_cell.length_a   1.000
_cell.length_b   1.000
_cell.length_c   1.000
_cell.angle_alpha   90.00
_cell.angle_beta   90.00
_cell.angle_gamma   90.00
#
_symmetry.space_group_name_H-M   'P 1'
#
loop_
_entity.id
_entity.type
_entity.pdbx_description
1 polymer ?
#
loop_
_entity_poly.entity_id
_entity_poly.type
_entity_poly.pdbx_seq_one_letter_code
_entity_poly.pdbx_strand_id
1 'polypeptide(L)'
;MDKRTTPFSGRVAHVSLQGQVKAHFTEGEFAQIVVPLTNLLDKPGGARTRQLLLGSNVLLIDRDQGHVFVQSLRDGYCGWIQEKSVGRGPEVTHWVAAPATHLYTEPLVQSPETASLSLGARLAVIGAWGAWANTPYGYVPMCHIRPLDHEAPDPVSVAESLLGTPYLWGGNSSFGIDCSGLVQASLLATGRHCPGDSDMQMSMGRALAPNDTLQRGDLVFWRGHVAMVVNESLLIHANGHTMSVSYEGIREAIARIHGGGEGGERVGRPVGQIEFRRDGDVLGAPFGDGKSPRPEQATTRVASQRVLAGAYAPSGTGEDQGGGRILRGSGERKACFGNGL
;
A
#
# COMPACT_ATOMS: atom_id res chain seq x y z
N MET A 1 5.56 22.29 16.56
CA MET A 1 4.84 21.59 15.48
C MET A 1 5.53 20.24 15.27
N ASP A 2 4.77 19.15 15.12
CA ASP A 2 5.35 17.82 14.89
C ASP A 2 5.77 17.68 13.42
N LYS A 3 7.07 17.45 13.17
CA LYS A 3 7.62 17.35 11.82
C LYS A 3 6.99 16.24 10.99
N ARG A 4 6.46 15.19 11.64
CA ARG A 4 5.83 14.04 10.97
C ARG A 4 4.51 14.40 10.30
N THR A 5 3.82 15.44 10.73
CA THR A 5 2.50 15.83 10.18
C THR A 5 2.44 17.29 9.73
N THR A 6 3.54 18.02 9.89
CA THR A 6 3.64 19.41 9.47
C THR A 6 4.16 19.45 8.03
N PRO A 7 3.41 19.97 7.04
CA PRO A 7 3.83 20.05 5.65
C PRO A 7 4.86 21.18 5.43
N PHE A 8 6.03 21.05 6.07
CA PHE A 8 7.13 22.00 6.01
C PHE A 8 8.49 21.28 5.97
N SER A 9 9.22 21.46 4.88
CA SER A 9 10.53 20.82 4.67
C SER A 9 11.68 21.46 5.45
N GLY A 10 11.43 22.59 6.11
CA GLY A 10 12.46 23.51 6.62
C GLY A 10 12.82 24.63 5.65
N ARG A 11 12.45 24.51 4.36
CA ARG A 11 12.67 25.53 3.32
C ARG A 11 11.37 26.01 2.69
N VAL A 12 10.51 25.06 2.31
CA VAL A 12 9.23 25.29 1.65
C VAL A 12 8.12 24.71 2.52
N ALA A 13 7.08 25.49 2.75
CA ALA A 13 5.91 25.13 3.52
C ALA A 13 4.66 25.15 2.63
N HIS A 14 3.71 24.29 2.94
CA HIS A 14 2.37 24.43 2.37
C HIS A 14 1.71 25.74 2.85
N VAL A 15 0.88 26.38 2.02
CA VAL A 15 0.19 27.66 2.33
C VAL A 15 -0.64 27.62 3.62
N SER A 16 -1.10 26.44 4.04
CA SER A 16 -1.82 26.27 5.32
C SER A 16 -1.01 26.70 6.56
N LEU A 17 0.31 26.85 6.43
CA LEU A 17 1.21 27.31 7.49
C LEU A 17 1.55 28.81 7.40
N GLN A 18 0.92 29.55 6.49
CA GLN A 18 1.15 30.99 6.33
C GLN A 18 0.80 31.73 7.63
N GLY A 19 1.71 32.61 8.08
CA GLY A 19 1.61 33.31 9.36
C GLY A 19 2.06 32.48 10.58
N GLN A 20 2.30 31.16 10.43
CA GLN A 20 2.78 30.29 11.51
C GLN A 20 4.28 30.01 11.40
N VAL A 21 4.83 30.02 10.19
CA VAL A 21 6.27 29.81 9.92
C VAL A 21 6.82 30.86 8.96
N LYS A 22 8.14 31.02 8.95
CA LYS A 22 8.86 31.81 7.94
C LYS A 22 9.46 30.87 6.90
N ALA A 23 8.87 30.82 5.71
CA ALA A 23 9.28 29.93 4.61
C ALA A 23 8.83 30.48 3.25
N HIS A 24 9.28 29.86 2.16
CA HIS A 24 8.58 29.96 0.88
C HIS A 24 7.30 29.13 0.93
N PHE A 25 6.19 29.64 0.40
CA PHE A 25 4.89 28.96 0.43
C PHE A 25 4.50 28.40 -0.93
N THR A 26 3.83 27.26 -0.92
CA THR A 26 3.26 26.60 -2.10
C THR A 26 1.91 25.97 -1.78
N GLU A 27 1.00 25.92 -2.75
CA GLU A 27 -0.23 25.12 -2.68
C GLU A 27 0.07 23.62 -2.73
N GLY A 28 1.30 23.26 -3.12
CA GLY A 28 1.70 21.90 -3.37
C GLY A 28 1.20 21.38 -4.72
N GLU A 29 1.72 20.22 -5.12
CA GLU A 29 1.36 19.53 -6.36
C GLU A 29 0.84 18.13 -6.03
N PHE A 30 -0.38 17.81 -6.48
CA PHE A 30 -0.92 16.47 -6.33
C PHE A 30 -0.13 15.47 -7.17
N ALA A 31 0.31 14.38 -6.54
CA ALA A 31 0.98 13.27 -7.20
C ALA A 31 0.55 11.93 -6.59
N GLN A 32 0.93 10.85 -7.26
CA GLN A 32 0.72 9.49 -6.79
C GLN A 32 2.06 8.75 -6.73
N ILE A 33 2.20 7.83 -5.78
CA ILE A 33 3.30 6.88 -5.78
C ILE A 33 3.14 5.92 -6.96
N VAL A 34 4.13 5.88 -7.87
CA VAL A 34 4.10 5.10 -9.12
C VAL A 34 5.07 3.91 -9.11
N VAL A 35 5.65 3.60 -7.95
CA VAL A 35 6.49 2.41 -7.72
C VAL A 35 5.83 1.51 -6.67
N PRO A 36 6.10 0.19 -6.67
CA PRO A 36 5.49 -0.75 -5.73
C PRO A 36 5.56 -0.33 -4.26
N LEU A 37 6.72 0.16 -3.84
CA LEU A 37 7.04 0.57 -2.48
C LEU A 37 8.15 1.61 -2.51
N THR A 38 8.03 2.65 -1.69
CA THR A 38 9.11 3.62 -1.48
C THR A 38 9.29 3.98 -0.01
N ASN A 39 10.52 4.26 0.39
CA ASN A 39 10.82 4.71 1.75
C ASN A 39 10.57 6.21 1.85
N LEU A 40 9.80 6.60 2.86
CA LEU A 40 9.71 7.96 3.37
C LEU A 40 10.87 8.19 4.34
N LEU A 41 11.64 9.24 4.12
CA LEU A 41 12.89 9.54 4.82
C LEU A 41 12.77 10.84 5.63
N ASP A 42 13.57 10.96 6.69
CA ASP A 42 13.64 12.17 7.52
C ASP A 42 14.30 13.36 6.80
N LYS A 43 15.22 13.07 5.88
CA LYS A 43 15.91 14.01 4.98
C LYS A 43 16.29 13.31 3.68
N PRO A 44 16.70 14.03 2.62
CA PRO A 44 17.24 13.42 1.41
C PRO A 44 18.39 12.44 1.73
N GLY A 45 18.28 11.19 1.29
CA GLY A 45 19.24 10.11 1.62
C GLY A 45 19.34 9.73 3.10
N GLY A 46 18.40 10.17 3.94
CA GLY A 46 18.40 9.97 5.38
C GLY A 46 17.85 8.62 5.83
N ALA A 47 17.47 8.56 7.10
CA ALA A 47 16.90 7.37 7.70
C ALA A 47 15.44 7.19 7.27
N ARG A 48 15.02 5.94 7.07
CA ARG A 48 13.61 5.62 6.84
C ARG A 48 12.81 5.96 8.10
N THR A 49 11.80 6.80 7.91
CA THR A 49 10.76 7.03 8.89
C THR A 49 9.58 6.10 8.62
N ARG A 50 9.14 5.98 7.35
CA ARG A 50 8.00 5.15 6.93
C ARG A 50 8.12 4.59 5.52
N GLN A 51 7.09 3.91 5.03
CA GLN A 51 6.95 3.50 3.64
C GLN A 51 5.59 3.91 3.06
N LEU A 52 5.59 4.20 1.76
CA LEU A 52 4.40 4.46 0.97
C LEU A 52 4.28 3.42 -0.14
N LEU A 53 3.05 2.98 -0.41
CA LEU A 53 2.72 1.92 -1.38
C LEU A 53 2.29 2.53 -2.71
N LEU A 54 2.43 1.76 -3.79
CA LEU A 54 1.87 2.09 -5.11
C LEU A 54 0.43 2.59 -4.98
N GLY A 55 0.10 3.65 -5.73
CA GLY A 55 -1.23 4.22 -5.76
C GLY A 55 -1.58 5.12 -4.58
N SER A 56 -0.66 5.30 -3.61
CA SER A 56 -0.87 6.27 -2.53
C SER A 56 -0.80 7.69 -3.08
N ASN A 57 -1.81 8.51 -2.77
CA ASN A 57 -1.81 9.92 -3.17
C ASN A 57 -1.00 10.76 -2.17
N VAL A 58 -0.25 11.72 -2.70
CA VAL A 58 0.61 12.61 -1.92
C VAL A 58 0.49 14.05 -2.45
N LEU A 59 0.76 15.00 -1.56
CA LEU A 59 0.96 16.40 -1.91
C LEU A 59 2.45 16.71 -1.88
N LEU A 60 3.02 17.10 -3.02
CA LEU A 60 4.43 17.44 -3.17
C LEU A 60 4.65 18.91 -2.81
N ILE A 61 5.55 19.17 -1.87
CA ILE A 61 5.76 20.50 -1.27
C ILE A 61 7.14 21.07 -1.61
N ASP A 62 8.19 20.24 -1.63
CA ASP A 62 9.56 20.69 -1.88
C ASP A 62 10.32 19.70 -2.78
N ARG A 63 11.37 20.19 -3.44
CA ARG A 63 12.30 19.41 -4.27
C ARG A 63 13.73 19.71 -3.87
N ASP A 64 14.49 18.69 -3.53
CA ASP A 64 15.91 18.83 -3.18
C ASP A 64 16.70 17.56 -3.50
N GLN A 65 17.85 17.71 -4.18
CA GLN A 65 18.82 16.62 -4.38
C GLN A 65 18.21 15.31 -4.93
N GLY A 66 17.34 15.40 -5.94
CA GLY A 66 16.65 14.24 -6.53
C GLY A 66 15.61 13.58 -5.62
N HIS A 67 15.23 14.26 -4.54
CA HIS A 67 14.15 13.88 -3.63
C HIS A 67 13.06 14.93 -3.63
N VAL A 68 11.87 14.49 -3.27
CA VAL A 68 10.70 15.35 -3.09
C VAL A 68 10.24 15.24 -1.63
N PHE A 69 9.94 16.37 -1.00
CA PHE A 69 9.26 16.39 0.28
C PHE A 69 7.75 16.32 0.03
N VAL A 70 7.09 15.34 0.62
CA VAL A 70 5.69 15.07 0.40
C VAL A 70 4.92 14.97 1.71
N GLN A 71 3.64 15.28 1.66
CA GLN A 71 2.65 14.89 2.65
C GLN A 71 1.75 13.79 2.08
N SER A 72 1.68 12.66 2.77
CA SER A 72 0.77 11.56 2.46
C SER A 72 -0.68 11.99 2.71
N LEU A 73 -1.55 11.87 1.70
CA LEU A 73 -2.98 12.20 1.88
C LEU A 73 -3.73 11.13 2.69
N ARG A 74 -3.12 9.96 2.87
CA ARG A 74 -3.69 8.82 3.62
C ARG A 74 -3.78 9.09 5.12
N ASP A 75 -2.74 9.71 5.68
CA ASP A 75 -2.50 9.81 7.13
C ASP A 75 -1.81 11.12 7.54
N GLY A 76 -1.60 12.05 6.60
CA GLY A 76 -0.94 13.33 6.82
C GLY A 76 0.57 13.24 7.06
N TYR A 77 1.17 12.04 6.93
CA TYR A 77 2.58 11.84 7.26
C TYR A 77 3.50 12.52 6.24
N CYS A 78 4.52 13.22 6.72
CA CYS A 78 5.44 14.01 5.93
C CYS A 78 6.84 13.38 5.89
N GLY A 79 7.53 13.58 4.77
CA GLY A 79 8.94 13.20 4.65
C GLY A 79 9.44 13.24 3.21
N TRP A 80 10.66 12.76 3.00
CA TRP A 80 11.33 12.78 1.71
C TRP A 80 11.25 11.43 1.02
N ILE A 81 10.96 11.42 -0.28
CA ILE A 81 11.04 10.22 -1.13
C ILE A 81 11.87 10.53 -2.37
N GLN A 82 12.34 9.49 -3.07
CA GLN A 82 13.02 9.68 -4.35
C GLN A 82 12.03 10.28 -5.37
N GLU A 83 12.48 11.28 -6.14
CA GLU A 83 11.61 11.98 -7.10
C GLU A 83 11.00 11.03 -8.14
N LYS A 84 11.76 10.01 -8.58
CA LYS A 84 11.25 8.97 -9.50
C LYS A 84 10.13 8.09 -8.93
N SER A 85 9.89 8.13 -7.63
CA SER A 85 8.83 7.34 -6.99
C SER A 85 7.45 7.97 -7.16
N VAL A 86 7.37 9.24 -7.59
CA VAL A 86 6.12 9.96 -7.80
C VAL A 86 5.89 10.31 -9.25
N GLY A 87 4.63 10.39 -9.62
CA GLY A 87 4.21 10.89 -10.93
C GLY A 87 2.71 11.07 -10.99
N ARG A 88 2.21 11.27 -12.22
CA ARG A 88 0.78 11.18 -12.49
C ARG A 88 0.38 9.71 -12.53
N GLY A 89 -0.49 9.31 -11.62
CA GLY A 89 -1.07 7.97 -11.58
C GLY A 89 -2.47 7.94 -12.19
N PRO A 90 -2.99 6.74 -12.53
CA PRO A 90 -4.36 6.58 -12.96
C PRO A 90 -5.34 6.80 -11.79
N GLU A 91 -6.63 6.97 -12.11
CA GLU A 91 -7.69 6.96 -11.11
C GLU A 91 -7.81 5.56 -10.49
N VAL A 92 -7.55 5.45 -9.19
CA VAL A 92 -7.55 4.17 -8.48
C VAL A 92 -8.99 3.70 -8.27
N THR A 93 -9.24 2.42 -8.53
CA THR A 93 -10.57 1.80 -8.37
C THR A 93 -10.56 0.61 -7.43
N HIS A 94 -9.39 0.02 -7.19
CA HIS A 94 -9.21 -1.18 -6.37
C HIS A 94 -8.01 -1.03 -5.42
N TRP A 95 -7.99 -1.91 -4.42
CA TRP A 95 -6.84 -2.11 -3.53
C TRP A 95 -6.46 -3.59 -3.45
N VAL A 96 -5.20 -3.86 -3.13
CA VAL A 96 -4.68 -5.22 -2.89
C VAL A 96 -5.11 -5.66 -1.49
N ALA A 97 -5.98 -6.65 -1.44
CA ALA A 97 -6.53 -7.21 -0.20
C ALA A 97 -5.82 -8.48 0.27
N ALA A 98 -5.10 -9.17 -0.63
CA ALA A 98 -4.19 -10.23 -0.24
C ALA A 98 -2.96 -9.65 0.50
N PRO A 99 -2.28 -10.44 1.37
CA PRO A 99 -1.04 -10.02 2.03
C PRO A 99 0.02 -9.52 1.04
N ALA A 100 0.14 -10.21 -0.10
CA ALA A 100 0.96 -9.83 -1.23
C ALA A 100 0.33 -10.34 -2.53
N THR A 101 0.70 -9.72 -3.65
CA THR A 101 0.39 -10.19 -5.00
C THR A 101 1.51 -9.80 -5.97
N HIS A 102 1.41 -10.23 -7.22
CA HIS A 102 2.33 -9.86 -8.28
C HIS A 102 1.57 -9.16 -9.41
N LEU A 103 2.31 -8.31 -10.14
CA LEU A 103 1.94 -7.82 -11.46
C LEU A 103 2.62 -8.71 -12.50
N TYR A 104 1.86 -9.18 -13.48
CA TYR A 104 2.32 -10.07 -14.55
C TYR A 104 2.32 -9.35 -15.89
N THR A 105 3.20 -9.77 -16.80
CA THR A 105 3.23 -9.25 -18.18
C THR A 105 2.01 -9.69 -19.00
N GLU A 106 1.44 -10.84 -18.68
CA GLU A 106 0.26 -11.43 -19.33
C GLU A 106 -0.67 -12.06 -18.28
N PRO A 107 -1.96 -12.26 -18.57
CA PRO A 107 -2.92 -12.85 -17.65
C PRO A 107 -2.79 -14.39 -17.57
N LEU A 108 -1.60 -14.86 -17.20
CA LEU A 108 -1.24 -16.26 -17.12
C LEU A 108 -0.27 -16.48 -15.95
N VAL A 109 -0.48 -17.54 -15.17
CA VAL A 109 0.30 -17.80 -13.94
C VAL A 109 1.78 -18.04 -14.24
N GLN A 110 2.08 -18.61 -15.41
CA GLN A 110 3.43 -18.91 -15.87
C GLN A 110 4.18 -17.70 -16.43
N SER A 111 3.49 -16.58 -16.68
CA SER A 111 4.13 -15.42 -17.28
C SER A 111 5.04 -14.72 -16.27
N PRO A 112 6.11 -14.04 -16.74
CA PRO A 112 6.99 -13.29 -15.85
C PRO A 112 6.23 -12.22 -15.06
N GLU A 113 6.54 -12.11 -13.78
CA GLU A 113 6.15 -10.98 -12.96
C GLU A 113 7.03 -9.76 -13.22
N THR A 114 6.46 -8.56 -13.12
CA THR A 114 7.16 -7.28 -13.28
C THR A 114 7.41 -6.59 -11.95
N ALA A 115 6.57 -6.88 -10.94
CA ALA A 115 6.68 -6.33 -9.60
C ALA A 115 5.83 -7.12 -8.61
N SER A 116 6.19 -7.05 -7.33
CA SER A 116 5.36 -7.50 -6.22
C SER A 116 4.68 -6.33 -5.54
N LEU A 117 3.39 -6.47 -5.23
CA LEU A 117 2.58 -5.48 -4.53
C LEU A 117 2.18 -6.03 -3.16
N SER A 118 2.05 -5.13 -2.20
CA SER A 118 1.67 -5.48 -0.83
C SER A 118 0.23 -5.09 -0.52
N LEU A 119 -0.34 -5.70 0.52
CA LEU A 119 -1.62 -5.32 1.10
C LEU A 119 -1.74 -3.80 1.24
N GLY A 120 -2.84 -3.24 0.73
CA GLY A 120 -3.12 -1.80 0.76
C GLY A 120 -2.58 -1.01 -0.43
N ALA A 121 -1.79 -1.60 -1.33
CA ALA A 121 -1.46 -0.95 -2.61
C ALA A 121 -2.74 -0.67 -3.40
N ARG A 122 -2.82 0.49 -4.07
CA ARG A 122 -3.99 0.92 -4.83
C ARG A 122 -3.72 0.86 -6.33
N LEU A 123 -4.72 0.42 -7.09
CA LEU A 123 -4.61 0.14 -8.52
C LEU A 123 -5.83 0.64 -9.28
N ALA A 124 -5.63 1.01 -10.55
CA ALA A 124 -6.71 1.19 -11.50
C ALA A 124 -6.95 -0.13 -12.25
N VAL A 125 -8.15 -0.69 -12.12
CA VAL A 125 -8.60 -1.80 -12.98
C VAL A 125 -9.29 -1.21 -14.20
N ILE A 126 -8.69 -1.41 -15.37
CA ILE A 126 -9.17 -0.88 -16.66
C ILE A 126 -9.87 -1.95 -17.51
N GLY A 127 -9.91 -3.19 -17.03
CA GLY A 127 -10.59 -4.30 -17.67
C GLY A 127 -10.32 -5.61 -16.94
N ALA A 128 -10.92 -6.70 -17.42
CA ALA A 128 -10.71 -8.03 -16.89
C ALA A 128 -10.64 -9.07 -18.00
N TRP A 129 -9.88 -10.13 -17.78
CA TRP A 129 -9.81 -11.30 -18.65
C TRP A 129 -9.81 -12.58 -17.82
N GLY A 130 -10.95 -13.27 -17.78
CA GLY A 130 -11.14 -14.41 -16.90
C GLY A 130 -10.93 -14.05 -15.43
N ALA A 131 -9.98 -14.72 -14.78
CA ALA A 131 -9.64 -14.51 -13.36
C ALA A 131 -8.62 -13.37 -13.12
N TRP A 132 -8.31 -12.56 -14.14
CA TRP A 132 -7.28 -11.53 -14.08
C TRP A 132 -7.88 -10.14 -14.27
N ALA A 133 -7.43 -9.19 -13.45
CA ALA A 133 -7.65 -7.77 -13.70
C ALA A 133 -6.51 -7.21 -14.55
N ASN A 134 -6.87 -6.38 -15.52
CA ASN A 134 -5.93 -5.61 -16.32
C ASN A 134 -5.73 -4.22 -15.67
N THR A 135 -4.48 -3.81 -15.51
CA THR A 135 -4.09 -2.51 -14.95
C THR A 135 -3.08 -1.83 -15.89
N PRO A 136 -2.88 -0.51 -15.79
CA PRO A 136 -1.80 0.17 -16.52
C PRO A 136 -0.38 -0.37 -16.22
N TYR A 137 -0.22 -1.16 -15.14
CA TYR A 137 1.06 -1.71 -14.70
C TYR A 137 1.23 -3.21 -14.99
N GLY A 138 0.23 -3.85 -15.62
CA GLY A 138 0.22 -5.29 -15.89
C GLY A 138 -1.03 -5.98 -15.34
N TYR A 139 -1.00 -7.30 -15.27
CA TYR A 139 -2.13 -8.13 -14.84
C TYR A 139 -1.99 -8.57 -13.38
N VAL A 140 -3.10 -8.59 -12.65
CA VAL A 140 -3.15 -9.05 -11.25
C VAL A 140 -4.28 -10.06 -11.08
N PRO A 141 -4.12 -11.12 -10.27
CA PRO A 141 -5.22 -12.04 -9.98
C PRO A 141 -6.38 -11.31 -9.31
N MET A 142 -7.59 -11.45 -9.88
CA MET A 142 -8.79 -10.76 -9.41
C MET A 142 -9.13 -11.13 -7.96
N CYS A 143 -8.84 -12.37 -7.55
CA CYS A 143 -9.07 -12.82 -6.18
C CYS A 143 -8.24 -12.08 -5.12
N HIS A 144 -7.13 -11.46 -5.50
CA HIS A 144 -6.22 -10.74 -4.58
C HIS A 144 -6.58 -9.27 -4.38
N ILE A 145 -7.48 -8.72 -5.20
CA ILE A 145 -7.88 -7.31 -5.13
C ILE A 145 -9.35 -7.17 -4.74
N ARG A 146 -9.71 -5.99 -4.25
CA ARG A 146 -11.09 -5.60 -3.94
C ARG A 146 -11.35 -4.18 -4.43
N PRO A 147 -12.58 -3.84 -4.84
CA PRO A 147 -12.96 -2.45 -5.08
C PRO A 147 -12.71 -1.56 -3.85
N LEU A 148 -12.46 -0.27 -4.04
CA LEU A 148 -12.17 0.67 -2.94
C LEU A 148 -13.32 0.82 -1.93
N ASP A 149 -14.56 0.58 -2.35
CA ASP A 149 -15.75 0.59 -1.49
C ASP A 149 -16.02 -0.76 -0.79
N HIS A 150 -15.13 -1.74 -0.97
CA HIS A 150 -15.19 -3.05 -0.32
C HIS A 150 -14.06 -3.20 0.70
N GLU A 151 -14.40 -2.94 1.95
CA GLU A 151 -13.51 -3.04 3.10
C GLU A 151 -13.40 -4.48 3.62
N ALA A 152 -12.27 -4.79 4.25
CA ALA A 152 -12.16 -5.98 5.07
C ALA A 152 -13.10 -5.86 6.30
N PRO A 153 -13.69 -6.97 6.77
CA PRO A 153 -14.67 -6.93 7.86
C PRO A 153 -14.03 -6.75 9.25
N ASP A 154 -12.81 -7.25 9.43
CA ASP A 154 -12.16 -7.37 10.76
C ASP A 154 -10.67 -7.01 10.65
N PRO A 155 -10.17 -6.03 11.44
CA PRO A 155 -8.78 -5.60 11.33
C PRO A 155 -7.85 -6.67 11.92
N VAL A 156 -8.32 -7.45 12.88
CA VAL A 156 -7.52 -8.54 13.43
C VAL A 156 -7.31 -9.62 12.38
N SER A 157 -8.33 -10.03 11.61
CA SER A 157 -8.13 -10.95 10.48
C SER A 157 -7.16 -10.42 9.42
N VAL A 158 -7.11 -9.11 9.19
CA VAL A 158 -6.09 -8.50 8.32
C VAL A 158 -4.70 -8.67 8.93
N ALA A 159 -4.53 -8.37 10.22
CA ALA A 159 -3.26 -8.59 10.90
C ALA A 159 -2.83 -10.07 10.89
N GLU A 160 -3.76 -10.99 11.11
CA GLU A 160 -3.54 -12.45 11.09
C GLU A 160 -3.07 -12.92 9.70
N SER A 161 -3.54 -12.29 8.62
CA SER A 161 -3.08 -12.59 7.26
C SER A 161 -1.61 -12.26 7.00
N LEU A 162 -1.00 -11.44 7.88
CA LEU A 162 0.41 -11.02 7.81
C LEU A 162 1.30 -11.78 8.81
N LEU A 163 0.80 -12.84 9.46
CA LEU A 163 1.61 -13.69 10.33
C LEU A 163 2.90 -14.16 9.64
N GLY A 164 4.02 -14.05 10.34
CA GLY A 164 5.34 -14.40 9.84
C GLY A 164 6.02 -13.31 8.99
N THR A 165 5.34 -12.21 8.62
CA THR A 165 6.01 -11.09 7.93
C THR A 165 7.17 -10.57 8.80
N PRO A 166 8.39 -10.41 8.25
CA PRO A 166 9.54 -9.94 9.02
C PRO A 166 9.32 -8.56 9.65
N TYR A 167 9.85 -8.37 10.85
CA TYR A 167 9.85 -7.04 11.48
C TYR A 167 10.81 -6.10 10.73
N LEU A 168 10.32 -4.92 10.36
CA LEU A 168 11.13 -3.88 9.73
C LEU A 168 10.74 -2.51 10.29
N TRP A 169 11.67 -1.84 10.97
CA TRP A 169 11.46 -0.49 11.51
C TRP A 169 11.04 0.51 10.42
N GLY A 170 9.91 1.20 10.59
CA GLY A 170 9.33 2.10 9.58
C GLY A 170 8.69 1.37 8.39
N GLY A 171 8.45 0.06 8.50
CA GLY A 171 7.92 -0.79 7.45
C GLY A 171 6.38 -0.81 7.40
N ASN A 172 5.82 -0.79 6.19
CA ASN A 172 4.38 -0.83 5.92
C ASN A 172 4.00 -1.88 4.85
N SER A 173 4.74 -2.99 4.75
CA SER A 173 4.50 -3.99 3.70
C SER A 173 4.71 -5.42 4.17
N SER A 174 4.23 -6.37 3.39
CA SER A 174 4.46 -7.81 3.52
C SER A 174 5.93 -8.22 3.37
N PHE A 175 6.80 -7.33 2.89
CA PHE A 175 8.26 -7.55 2.88
C PHE A 175 8.94 -7.12 4.18
N GLY A 176 8.22 -6.41 5.04
CA GLY A 176 8.73 -5.85 6.27
C GLY A 176 7.74 -4.86 6.87
N ILE A 177 7.34 -5.11 8.12
CA ILE A 177 6.34 -4.29 8.81
C ILE A 177 6.75 -4.05 10.26
N ASP A 178 6.55 -2.83 10.77
CA ASP A 178 6.71 -2.55 12.21
C ASP A 178 5.38 -2.67 12.97
N CYS A 179 5.45 -2.51 14.29
CA CYS A 179 4.30 -2.68 15.18
C CYS A 179 3.14 -1.73 14.80
N SER A 180 3.46 -0.46 14.57
CA SER A 180 2.49 0.57 14.21
C SER A 180 2.01 0.44 12.76
N GLY A 181 2.86 -0.04 11.85
CA GLY A 181 2.55 -0.36 10.47
C GLY A 181 1.53 -1.49 10.36
N LEU A 182 1.64 -2.52 11.21
CA LEU A 182 0.67 -3.63 11.27
C LEU A 182 -0.72 -3.12 11.67
N VAL A 183 -0.79 -2.31 12.72
CA VAL A 183 -2.05 -1.69 13.18
C VAL A 183 -2.62 -0.78 12.09
N GLN A 184 -1.78 0.05 11.48
CA GLN A 184 -2.20 0.97 10.43
C GLN A 184 -2.76 0.22 9.20
N ALA A 185 -2.04 -0.76 8.67
CA ALA A 185 -2.49 -1.55 7.52
C ALA A 185 -3.82 -2.25 7.81
N SER A 186 -3.96 -2.82 9.01
CA SER A 186 -5.15 -3.52 9.46
C SER A 186 -6.37 -2.60 9.58
N LEU A 187 -6.22 -1.43 10.17
CA LEU A 187 -7.32 -0.47 10.30
C LEU A 187 -7.70 0.16 8.95
N LEU A 188 -6.71 0.52 8.12
CA LEU A 188 -6.98 1.09 6.80
C LEU A 188 -7.71 0.13 5.87
N ALA A 189 -7.36 -1.17 5.90
CA ALA A 189 -8.06 -2.20 5.13
C ALA A 189 -9.55 -2.31 5.49
N THR A 190 -9.95 -1.83 6.67
CA THR A 190 -11.31 -1.84 7.21
C THR A 190 -11.97 -0.46 7.20
N GLY A 191 -11.50 0.45 6.34
CA GLY A 191 -12.05 1.81 6.22
C GLY A 191 -11.71 2.78 7.36
N ARG A 192 -10.94 2.34 8.36
CA ARG A 192 -10.62 3.15 9.55
C ARG A 192 -9.31 3.89 9.37
N HIS A 193 -9.36 5.22 9.49
CA HIS A 193 -8.16 6.04 9.51
C HIS A 193 -7.30 5.70 10.74
N CYS A 194 -5.99 5.63 10.51
CA CYS A 194 -5.01 5.31 11.52
C CYS A 194 -3.72 6.12 11.26
N PRO A 195 -3.27 6.97 12.19
CA PRO A 195 -1.98 7.63 12.11
C PRO A 195 -0.84 6.64 11.98
N GLY A 196 0.28 7.15 11.49
CA GLY A 196 1.47 6.34 11.30
C GLY A 196 1.94 5.68 12.59
N ASP A 197 2.32 6.46 13.58
CA ASP A 197 3.20 5.99 14.65
C ASP A 197 2.42 5.63 15.91
N SER A 198 2.95 4.70 16.73
CA SER A 198 2.26 4.18 17.92
C SER A 198 1.90 5.24 18.95
N ASP A 199 2.70 6.30 19.10
CA ASP A 199 2.41 7.44 19.98
C ASP A 199 1.22 8.27 19.48
N MET A 200 1.12 8.46 18.15
CA MET A 200 -0.05 9.10 17.54
C MET A 200 -1.29 8.20 17.60
N GLN A 201 -1.11 6.89 17.40
CA GLN A 201 -2.19 5.91 17.47
C GLN A 201 -2.79 5.82 18.87
N MET A 202 -1.98 6.03 19.92
CA MET A 202 -2.46 6.10 21.30
C MET A 202 -3.44 7.25 21.55
N SER A 203 -3.34 8.34 20.76
CA SER A 203 -4.31 9.45 20.83
C SER A 203 -5.64 9.13 20.14
N MET A 204 -5.72 8.02 19.39
CA MET A 204 -6.97 7.58 18.82
C MET A 204 -7.87 6.98 19.89
N GLY A 205 -9.14 7.28 19.80
CA GLY A 205 -10.16 6.53 20.49
C GLY A 205 -10.39 6.88 21.96
N ARG A 206 -10.74 5.87 22.77
CA ARG A 206 -11.08 5.97 24.19
C ARG A 206 -10.12 5.07 24.96
N ALA A 207 -9.53 5.63 25.99
CA ALA A 207 -8.75 4.85 26.96
C ALA A 207 -9.66 3.86 27.72
N LEU A 208 -9.18 2.63 27.87
CA LEU A 208 -9.83 1.64 28.72
C LEU A 208 -9.56 1.93 30.19
N ALA A 209 -10.57 1.67 31.03
CA ALA A 209 -10.33 1.61 32.47
C ALA A 209 -9.54 0.31 32.79
N PRO A 210 -8.76 0.28 33.88
CA PRO A 210 -7.98 -0.92 34.26
C PRO A 210 -8.78 -2.22 34.39
N ASN A 211 -10.08 -2.12 34.66
CA ASN A 211 -10.97 -3.27 34.83
C ASN A 211 -11.84 -3.57 33.60
N ASP A 212 -11.68 -2.82 32.50
CA ASP A 212 -12.41 -3.10 31.27
C ASP A 212 -11.88 -4.41 30.65
N THR A 213 -12.79 -5.30 30.25
CA THR A 213 -12.42 -6.53 29.53
C THR A 213 -11.90 -6.18 28.14
N LEU A 214 -10.70 -6.68 27.81
CA LEU A 214 -10.13 -6.53 26.47
C LEU A 214 -10.96 -7.29 25.43
N GLN A 215 -11.22 -6.63 24.30
CA GLN A 215 -11.97 -7.19 23.19
C GLN A 215 -11.09 -7.29 21.94
N ARG A 216 -11.49 -8.17 21.02
CA ARG A 216 -10.84 -8.32 19.71
C ARG A 216 -10.78 -6.96 19.00
N GLY A 217 -9.60 -6.57 18.52
CA GLY A 217 -9.34 -5.29 17.85
C GLY A 217 -8.91 -4.15 18.78
N ASP A 218 -8.92 -4.35 20.09
CA ASP A 218 -8.39 -3.37 21.04
C ASP A 218 -6.87 -3.23 20.87
N LEU A 219 -6.31 -2.06 21.18
CA LEU A 219 -4.87 -1.82 21.05
C LEU A 219 -4.22 -1.71 22.43
N VAL A 220 -3.13 -2.45 22.61
CA VAL A 220 -2.30 -2.38 23.81
C VAL A 220 -1.02 -1.63 23.47
N PHE A 221 -0.71 -0.59 24.23
CA PHE A 221 0.45 0.26 23.99
C PHE A 221 1.48 0.14 25.12
N TRP A 222 2.74 0.16 24.71
CA TRP A 222 3.90 0.38 25.56
C TRP A 222 4.72 1.53 24.97
N ARG A 223 5.73 2.00 25.70
CA ARG A 223 6.65 3.01 25.18
C ARG A 223 7.31 2.52 23.88
N GLY A 224 6.94 3.14 22.76
CA GLY A 224 7.47 2.80 21.44
C GLY A 224 6.94 1.50 20.83
N HIS A 225 5.87 0.90 21.38
CA HIS A 225 5.31 -0.35 20.87
C HIS A 225 3.79 -0.39 20.94
N VAL A 226 3.18 -1.12 20.01
CA VAL A 226 1.73 -1.36 19.97
C VAL A 226 1.44 -2.79 19.55
N ALA A 227 0.37 -3.37 20.08
CA ALA A 227 -0.16 -4.67 19.69
C ALA A 227 -1.69 -4.61 19.55
N MET A 228 -2.25 -5.54 18.79
CA MET A 228 -3.70 -5.67 18.61
C MET A 228 -4.21 -6.92 19.34
N VAL A 229 -5.26 -6.78 20.13
CA VAL A 229 -5.89 -7.87 20.88
C VAL A 229 -6.64 -8.79 19.91
N VAL A 230 -6.37 -10.09 20.02
CA VAL A 230 -7.00 -11.14 19.21
C VAL A 230 -8.18 -11.75 19.96
N ASN A 231 -8.00 -11.98 21.26
CA ASN A 231 -8.99 -12.47 22.22
C ASN A 231 -8.52 -12.14 23.66
N GLU A 232 -9.22 -12.63 24.68
CA GLU A 232 -8.96 -12.32 26.10
C GLU A 232 -7.55 -12.65 26.61
N SER A 233 -6.81 -13.55 25.94
CA SER A 233 -5.48 -13.97 26.38
C SER A 233 -4.38 -13.74 25.35
N LEU A 234 -4.71 -13.36 24.11
CA LEU A 234 -3.79 -13.33 22.98
C LEU A 234 -3.78 -11.98 22.28
N LEU A 235 -2.59 -11.50 21.94
CA LEU A 235 -2.37 -10.37 21.04
C LEU A 235 -1.60 -10.79 19.80
N ILE A 236 -1.68 -9.97 18.75
CA ILE A 236 -0.85 -10.04 17.54
C ILE A 236 -0.07 -8.75 17.40
N HIS A 237 1.21 -8.86 17.06
CA HIS A 237 2.07 -7.70 16.81
C HIS A 237 3.25 -8.03 15.89
N ALA A 238 3.79 -7.03 15.20
CA ALA A 238 5.11 -7.11 14.62
C ALA A 238 6.12 -6.67 15.69
N ASN A 239 7.11 -7.50 16.02
CA ASN A 239 7.99 -7.20 17.16
C ASN A 239 9.45 -7.60 16.90
N GLY A 240 10.36 -6.90 17.56
CA GLY A 240 11.80 -7.17 17.46
C GLY A 240 12.29 -8.35 18.31
N HIS A 241 11.41 -9.01 19.09
CA HIS A 241 11.78 -10.18 19.88
C HIS A 241 11.76 -11.47 19.03
N THR A 242 10.70 -11.68 18.26
CA THR A 242 10.59 -12.77 17.27
C THR A 242 11.06 -12.35 15.88
N MET A 243 11.35 -11.06 15.68
CA MET A 243 11.70 -10.45 14.39
C MET A 243 10.64 -10.68 13.30
N SER A 244 9.36 -10.77 13.70
CA SER A 244 8.24 -11.06 12.80
C SER A 244 6.90 -10.59 13.36
N VAL A 245 5.86 -10.66 12.54
CA VAL A 245 4.46 -10.66 13.00
C VAL A 245 4.16 -12.00 13.66
N SER A 246 3.82 -11.97 14.94
CA SER A 246 3.52 -13.17 15.72
C SER A 246 2.38 -12.93 16.70
N TYR A 247 1.76 -14.03 17.12
CA TYR A 247 0.96 -14.02 18.32
C TYR A 247 1.84 -14.05 19.56
N GLU A 248 1.36 -13.46 20.65
CA GLU A 248 1.94 -13.59 21.98
C GLU A 248 0.83 -13.54 23.02
N GLY A 249 0.99 -14.27 24.12
CA GLY A 249 0.07 -14.17 25.24
C GLY A 249 0.19 -12.79 25.90
N ILE A 250 -0.95 -12.20 26.27
CA ILE A 250 -0.99 -10.81 26.78
C ILE A 250 -0.15 -10.68 28.06
N ARG A 251 -0.23 -11.67 28.97
CA ARG A 251 0.53 -11.66 30.23
C ARG A 251 2.03 -11.79 30.00
N GLU A 252 2.43 -12.65 29.08
CA GLU A 252 3.81 -12.89 28.67
C GLU A 252 4.41 -11.64 28.03
N ALA A 253 3.66 -11.00 27.11
CA ALA A 253 4.05 -9.74 26.49
C ALA A 253 4.24 -8.63 27.53
N ILE A 254 3.29 -8.48 28.46
CA ILE A 254 3.39 -7.53 29.58
C ILE A 254 4.66 -7.82 30.38
N ALA A 255 4.86 -9.05 30.84
CA ALA A 255 6.02 -9.40 31.68
C ALA A 255 7.35 -9.16 30.96
N ARG A 256 7.45 -9.55 29.69
CA ARG A 256 8.66 -9.43 28.87
C ARG A 256 9.01 -7.97 28.55
N ILE A 257 8.02 -7.17 28.16
CA ILE A 257 8.25 -5.77 27.78
C ILE A 257 8.53 -4.90 29.01
N HIS A 258 7.84 -5.12 30.13
CA HIS A 258 8.09 -4.38 31.38
C HIS A 258 9.39 -4.80 32.07
N GLY A 259 9.80 -6.07 31.99
CA GLY A 259 11.05 -6.56 32.56
C GLY A 259 12.31 -5.94 31.92
N GLY A 260 12.17 -5.22 30.81
CA GLY A 260 13.24 -4.54 30.08
C GLY A 260 13.34 -3.01 30.28
N GLY A 261 12.41 -2.37 31.00
CA GLY A 261 12.50 -0.92 31.27
C GLY A 261 11.18 -0.26 31.71
N GLU A 262 11.29 0.67 32.66
CA GLU A 262 10.20 1.41 33.32
C GLU A 262 9.25 2.14 32.34
N GLY A 263 7.94 1.88 32.44
CA GLY A 263 6.93 2.73 31.79
C GLY A 263 5.53 2.11 31.78
N GLY A 264 4.61 2.73 32.52
CA GLY A 264 3.25 2.25 32.75
C GLY A 264 2.40 2.01 31.49
N GLU A 265 1.62 0.94 31.59
CA GLU A 265 0.58 0.51 30.67
C GLU A 265 -0.47 1.61 30.43
N ARG A 266 -0.81 1.86 29.17
CA ARG A 266 -2.03 2.59 28.80
C ARG A 266 -2.69 1.86 27.64
N VAL A 267 -3.70 1.05 27.93
CA VAL A 267 -4.51 0.39 26.90
C VAL A 267 -5.45 1.43 26.29
N GLY A 268 -5.24 1.74 25.01
CA GLY A 268 -6.08 2.65 24.24
C GLY A 268 -6.95 1.84 23.29
N ARG A 269 -8.27 1.90 23.42
CA ARG A 269 -9.15 1.32 22.39
C ARG A 269 -9.37 2.34 21.28
N PRO A 270 -9.25 1.96 20.00
CA PRO A 270 -9.73 2.82 18.93
C PRO A 270 -11.24 3.06 19.09
N VAL A 271 -11.66 4.32 19.09
CA VAL A 271 -13.07 4.73 18.95
C VAL A 271 -13.21 5.31 17.56
N GLY A 272 -14.33 4.97 16.95
CA GLY A 272 -14.87 5.73 15.84
C GLY A 272 -14.56 5.09 14.51
N GLN A 273 -15.61 4.49 13.95
CA GLN A 273 -15.95 4.76 12.57
C GLN A 273 -15.92 6.29 12.40
N ILE A 274 -14.84 6.80 11.80
CA ILE A 274 -14.86 8.15 11.26
C ILE A 274 -15.76 8.03 10.04
N GLU A 275 -16.89 8.72 10.04
CA GLU A 275 -17.59 9.00 8.79
C GLU A 275 -16.61 9.73 7.87
N PHE A 276 -15.99 9.00 6.96
CA PHE A 276 -15.51 9.61 5.73
C PHE A 276 -16.75 9.78 4.86
N ARG A 277 -17.23 11.02 4.76
CA ARG A 277 -18.10 11.39 3.65
C ARG A 277 -17.40 10.93 2.36
N ARG A 278 -18.16 10.20 1.52
CA ARG A 278 -17.73 9.81 0.17
C ARG A 278 -17.18 11.03 -0.57
N ASP A 279 -16.17 10.77 -1.41
CA ASP A 279 -15.47 11.72 -2.27
C ASP A 279 -16.28 12.99 -2.61
N GLY A 280 -15.76 14.15 -2.17
CA GLY A 280 -16.31 15.47 -2.48
C GLY A 280 -15.99 16.56 -1.47
N ASP A 281 -15.73 16.23 -0.20
CA ASP A 281 -15.44 17.22 0.85
C ASP A 281 -13.94 17.25 1.17
N VAL A 282 -13.28 18.28 0.65
CA VAL A 282 -11.95 18.74 1.06
C VAL A 282 -11.92 18.88 2.59
N LEU A 283 -10.84 18.41 3.22
CA LEU A 283 -10.55 18.67 4.63
C LEU A 283 -10.72 20.17 4.93
N GLY A 284 -11.77 20.50 5.67
CA GLY A 284 -11.88 21.81 6.32
C GLY A 284 -10.82 21.94 7.40
N ALA A 285 -9.69 22.54 7.06
CA ALA A 285 -8.96 23.43 7.96
C ALA A 285 -9.31 24.88 7.55
N PRO A 286 -9.23 25.87 8.44
CA PRO A 286 -10.06 27.08 8.39
C PRO A 286 -9.56 28.04 7.30
N PHE A 287 -10.10 27.94 6.10
CA PHE A 287 -9.78 28.87 5.02
C PHE A 287 -11.07 29.22 4.27
N GLY A 288 -11.35 30.53 4.24
CA GLY A 288 -12.65 31.11 3.90
C GLY A 288 -13.07 30.99 2.44
N ASP A 289 -14.37 31.17 2.25
CA ASP A 289 -15.10 31.09 1.00
C ASP A 289 -14.48 31.90 -0.16
N GLY A 290 -13.89 31.19 -1.12
CA GLY A 290 -13.50 31.70 -2.42
C GLY A 290 -13.98 30.75 -3.50
N LYS A 291 -15.09 31.10 -4.16
CA LYS A 291 -15.70 30.35 -5.26
C LYS A 291 -14.67 30.01 -6.36
N SER A 292 -14.51 28.72 -6.67
CA SER A 292 -13.84 28.26 -7.90
C SER A 292 -14.86 28.02 -9.02
N PRO A 293 -14.56 28.39 -10.29
CA PRO A 293 -15.49 28.27 -11.41
C PRO A 293 -15.47 26.85 -12.02
N ARG A 294 -16.63 26.41 -12.53
CA ARG A 294 -16.81 25.12 -13.23
C ARG A 294 -16.22 25.21 -14.65
N PRO A 295 -15.55 24.16 -15.17
CA PRO A 295 -15.19 24.11 -16.57
C PRO A 295 -16.42 23.75 -17.43
N GLU A 296 -16.66 24.57 -18.46
CA GLU A 296 -17.69 24.38 -19.48
C GLU A 296 -17.47 23.10 -20.30
N GLN A 297 -18.60 22.53 -20.72
CA GLN A 297 -18.70 21.40 -21.62
C GLN A 297 -18.14 21.77 -23.01
N ALA A 298 -17.06 21.12 -23.43
CA ALA A 298 -16.64 21.13 -24.83
C ALA A 298 -17.10 19.84 -25.51
N THR A 299 -18.15 19.94 -26.33
CA THR A 299 -18.62 18.89 -27.22
C THR A 299 -17.65 18.75 -28.40
N THR A 300 -17.01 17.58 -28.54
CA THR A 300 -16.32 17.22 -29.78
C THR A 300 -16.84 15.88 -30.28
N ARG A 301 -17.49 15.90 -31.45
CA ARG A 301 -18.00 14.73 -32.18
C ARG A 301 -16.83 13.83 -32.59
N VAL A 302 -16.88 12.54 -32.24
CA VAL A 302 -16.01 11.52 -32.82
C VAL A 302 -16.80 10.79 -33.92
N ALA A 303 -16.29 10.87 -35.15
CA ALA A 303 -16.78 10.11 -36.29
C ALA A 303 -16.33 8.64 -36.17
N SER A 304 -17.29 7.74 -36.32
CA SER A 304 -17.09 6.29 -36.39
C SER A 304 -16.38 5.88 -37.68
N GLN A 305 -15.25 5.19 -37.59
CA GLN A 305 -14.66 4.46 -38.70
C GLN A 305 -14.59 2.97 -38.36
N ARG A 306 -15.36 2.18 -39.13
CA ARG A 306 -15.37 0.71 -39.13
C ARG A 306 -14.01 0.20 -39.64
N VAL A 307 -13.40 -0.73 -38.91
CA VAL A 307 -12.31 -1.57 -39.44
C VAL A 307 -12.91 -2.90 -39.90
N LEU A 308 -12.74 -3.18 -41.19
CA LEU A 308 -13.12 -4.43 -41.86
C LEU A 308 -12.08 -5.51 -41.56
N ALA A 309 -12.56 -6.71 -41.25
CA ALA A 309 -11.76 -7.93 -41.15
C ALA A 309 -11.27 -8.37 -42.53
N GLY A 310 -9.95 -8.53 -42.69
CA GLY A 310 -9.32 -9.11 -43.87
C GLY A 310 -8.83 -10.52 -43.57
N ALA A 311 -9.45 -11.51 -44.21
CA ALA A 311 -9.00 -12.89 -44.26
C ALA A 311 -7.80 -13.03 -45.22
N TYR A 312 -6.81 -13.85 -44.86
CA TYR A 312 -5.73 -14.26 -45.76
C TYR A 312 -5.71 -15.78 -45.88
N ALA A 313 -5.90 -16.28 -47.10
CA ALA A 313 -5.66 -17.65 -47.52
C ALA A 313 -4.38 -17.68 -48.38
N PRO A 314 -3.63 -18.81 -48.45
CA PRO A 314 -2.35 -18.87 -49.12
C PRO A 314 -2.48 -19.27 -50.59
N SER A 315 -1.69 -18.65 -51.46
CA SER A 315 -1.45 -19.08 -52.84
C SER A 315 0.00 -19.55 -52.97
N GLY A 316 0.19 -20.77 -53.47
CA GLY A 316 1.49 -21.28 -53.90
C GLY A 316 1.65 -21.24 -55.42
N THR A 317 2.90 -21.14 -55.88
CA THR A 317 3.54 -21.56 -57.16
C THR A 317 4.99 -21.05 -57.06
N GLY A 318 6.09 -21.71 -57.41
CA GLY A 318 6.45 -23.00 -57.99
C GLY A 318 7.95 -22.93 -58.36
N GLU A 319 8.58 -24.10 -58.57
CA GLU A 319 9.92 -24.33 -59.17
C GLU A 319 11.16 -23.99 -58.27
N ASP A 320 12.28 -24.75 -58.22
CA ASP A 320 12.78 -25.86 -59.03
C ASP A 320 13.91 -26.65 -58.29
N GLN A 321 14.07 -27.92 -58.68
CA GLN A 321 15.27 -28.79 -58.71
C GLN A 321 16.29 -28.92 -57.55
N GLY A 322 16.56 -30.19 -57.17
CA GLY A 322 17.95 -30.65 -56.94
C GLY A 322 18.23 -31.62 -55.80
N GLY A 323 18.04 -32.93 -56.03
CA GLY A 323 18.97 -34.00 -55.62
C GLY A 323 19.07 -34.47 -54.16
N GLY A 324 19.03 -35.80 -53.96
CA GLY A 324 19.83 -36.44 -52.89
C GLY A 324 19.13 -37.38 -51.88
N ARG A 325 18.68 -38.55 -52.34
CA ARG A 325 19.03 -39.90 -51.81
C ARG A 325 19.11 -40.19 -50.28
N ILE A 326 18.27 -41.15 -49.83
CA ILE A 326 18.43 -42.26 -48.82
C ILE A 326 18.69 -41.86 -47.33
N LEU A 327 18.08 -42.39 -46.25
CA LEU A 327 17.76 -43.76 -45.80
C LEU A 327 16.68 -43.80 -44.71
N ARG A 328 15.98 -44.95 -44.68
CA ARG A 328 15.09 -45.43 -43.60
C ARG A 328 15.88 -45.67 -42.30
N GLY A 329 15.20 -45.53 -41.16
CA GLY A 329 15.70 -46.02 -39.87
C GLY A 329 14.67 -45.93 -38.75
N SER A 330 13.89 -47.00 -38.59
CA SER A 330 13.07 -47.33 -37.41
C SER A 330 13.92 -47.47 -36.15
N GLY A 331 13.40 -47.05 -34.98
CA GLY A 331 14.02 -47.38 -33.70
C GLY A 331 13.25 -46.88 -32.49
N GLU A 332 12.40 -47.74 -31.93
CA GLU A 332 11.94 -47.67 -30.54
C GLU A 332 13.14 -47.74 -29.57
N ARG A 333 13.10 -47.00 -28.45
CA ARG A 333 13.05 -47.57 -27.08
C ARG A 333 13.37 -46.58 -25.95
N LYS A 334 12.55 -46.73 -24.90
CA LYS A 334 12.84 -46.78 -23.45
C LYS A 334 13.07 -45.49 -22.65
N ALA A 335 12.13 -45.32 -21.73
CA ALA A 335 12.28 -44.74 -20.41
C ALA A 335 13.33 -45.46 -19.55
N CYS A 336 13.97 -44.71 -18.63
CA CYS A 336 14.41 -45.16 -17.30
C CYS A 336 14.61 -43.96 -16.35
N PHE A 337 13.85 -43.99 -15.25
CA PHE A 337 14.08 -43.60 -13.85
C PHE A 337 15.27 -42.74 -13.39
N GLY A 338 14.98 -41.93 -12.36
CA GLY A 338 15.96 -41.55 -11.34
C GLY A 338 15.42 -40.60 -10.26
N ASN A 339 14.60 -41.10 -9.33
CA ASN A 339 14.38 -40.48 -8.01
C ASN A 339 15.47 -40.97 -7.05
N GLY A 340 15.96 -40.10 -6.17
CA GLY A 340 16.86 -40.48 -5.08
C GLY A 340 17.03 -39.38 -4.04
N LEU A 341 16.33 -39.61 -2.91
CA LEU A 341 16.57 -39.18 -1.52
C LEU A 341 16.72 -37.70 -1.17
#